data_AF-A0A2U1DF51-F1
#
_entry.id   AF-A0A2U1DF51-F1
#
_cell.length_a   1.000
_cell.length_b   1.000
_cell.length_c   1.000
_cell.angle_alpha   90.00
_cell.angle_beta   90.00
_cell.angle_gamma   90.00
#
_symmetry.space_group_name_H-M   'P 1'
#
loop_
_entity.id
_entity.type
_entity.pdbx_description
1 polymer ?
#
loop_
_entity_poly.entity_id
_entity_poly.type
_entity_poly.pdbx_seq_one_letter_code
_entity_poly.pdbx_strand_id
1 'polypeptide(L)'
;MQKKYKYLIVTIVSIVLTILSLELLAENNHELPYYQDEGNHVVLSDKVNKLSSGKQKDEMFKLAREALKKAINNDSKIKWENLEDKNLYIEKVNQAHQYYFGYTVQSTSPAVVRIRYNMLIEINKDDSRAEQKDLQVLDMKMALE
;
A
#
# COMPACT_ATOMS: atom_id res chain seq x y z
N MET A 1 -35.18 -41.72 -2.05
CA MET A 1 -34.83 -40.41 -1.46
C MET A 1 -33.33 -40.16 -1.36
N GLN A 2 -32.49 -41.13 -0.94
CA GLN A 2 -31.06 -40.93 -0.70
C GLN A 2 -30.22 -40.35 -1.85
N LYS A 3 -30.54 -40.65 -3.12
CA LYS A 3 -29.79 -40.11 -4.28
C LYS A 3 -29.89 -38.59 -4.41
N LYS A 4 -31.07 -38.00 -4.13
CA LYS A 4 -31.29 -36.54 -4.25
C LYS A 4 -30.49 -35.76 -3.19
N TYR A 5 -30.38 -36.29 -1.98
CA TYR A 5 -29.55 -35.71 -0.92
C TYR A 5 -28.06 -35.75 -1.23
N LYS A 6 -27.57 -36.83 -1.88
CA LYS A 6 -26.16 -36.92 -2.31
C LYS A 6 -25.80 -35.84 -3.33
N TYR A 7 -26.65 -35.61 -4.34
CA TYR A 7 -26.42 -34.54 -5.32
C TYR A 7 -26.48 -33.15 -4.68
N LEU A 8 -27.43 -32.94 -3.75
CA LEU A 8 -27.57 -31.67 -3.05
C LEU A 8 -26.33 -31.35 -2.19
N ILE A 9 -25.76 -32.35 -1.51
CA ILE A 9 -24.51 -32.20 -0.75
C ILE A 9 -23.33 -31.86 -1.68
N VAL A 10 -23.20 -32.56 -2.81
CA VAL A 10 -22.12 -32.30 -3.78
C VAL A 10 -22.20 -30.87 -4.33
N THR A 11 -23.40 -30.38 -4.65
CA THR A 11 -23.59 -29.02 -5.14
C THR A 11 -23.23 -27.98 -4.06
N ILE A 12 -23.63 -28.19 -2.81
CA ILE A 12 -23.29 -27.28 -1.70
C ILE A 12 -21.78 -27.25 -1.47
N VAL A 13 -21.11 -28.41 -1.41
CA VAL A 13 -19.66 -28.49 -1.23
C VAL A 13 -18.92 -27.80 -2.37
N SER A 14 -19.39 -27.97 -3.61
CA SER A 14 -18.82 -27.27 -4.77
C SER A 14 -18.94 -25.75 -4.62
N ILE A 15 -20.10 -25.22 -4.25
CA ILE A 15 -20.31 -23.77 -4.07
C ILE A 15 -19.41 -23.21 -2.97
N VAL A 16 -19.30 -23.90 -1.84
CA VAL A 16 -18.44 -23.48 -0.72
C VAL A 16 -16.97 -23.42 -1.15
N LEU A 17 -16.48 -24.42 -1.90
CA LEU A 17 -15.12 -24.42 -2.42
C LEU A 17 -14.86 -23.26 -3.39
N THR A 18 -15.83 -22.90 -4.24
CA THR A 18 -15.68 -21.75 -5.16
C THR A 18 -15.61 -20.43 -4.39
N ILE A 19 -16.43 -20.25 -3.35
CA ILE A 19 -16.45 -19.03 -2.53
C ILE A 19 -15.12 -18.88 -1.76
N LEU A 20 -14.64 -19.95 -1.12
CA LEU A 20 -13.35 -19.95 -0.42
C LEU A 20 -12.18 -19.62 -1.36
N SER A 21 -12.21 -20.12 -2.60
CA SER A 21 -11.19 -19.84 -3.61
C SER A 21 -11.16 -18.37 -4.04
N LEU A 22 -12.33 -17.72 -4.11
CA LEU A 22 -12.46 -16.30 -4.41
C LEU A 22 -11.96 -15.41 -3.27
N GLU A 23 -12.20 -15.81 -2.01
CA GLU A 23 -11.70 -15.10 -0.83
C GLU A 23 -10.16 -15.16 -0.73
N LEU A 24 -9.55 -16.34 -0.96
CA LEU A 24 -8.09 -16.50 -0.98
C LEU A 24 -7.43 -15.66 -2.09
N LEU A 25 -8.04 -15.59 -3.27
CA LEU A 25 -7.56 -14.73 -4.36
C LEU A 25 -7.69 -13.25 -4.02
N ALA A 26 -8.73 -12.86 -3.28
CA ALA A 26 -8.91 -11.48 -2.83
C ALA A 26 -7.91 -11.08 -1.75
N GLU A 27 -7.49 -12.01 -0.89
CA GLU A 27 -6.51 -11.76 0.16
C GLU A 27 -5.09 -11.57 -0.40
N ASN A 28 -4.67 -12.43 -1.34
CA ASN A 28 -3.38 -12.27 -2.04
C ASN A 28 -3.26 -10.98 -2.85
N ASN A 29 -4.37 -10.35 -3.22
CA ASN A 29 -4.32 -9.08 -3.96
C ASN A 29 -3.78 -7.91 -3.12
N HIS A 30 -3.70 -8.04 -1.81
CA HIS A 30 -3.20 -6.98 -0.92
C HIS A 30 -1.75 -7.21 -0.47
N GLU A 31 -1.14 -8.34 -0.78
CA GLU A 31 0.25 -8.64 -0.38
C GLU A 31 1.23 -7.64 -1.01
N LEU A 32 2.17 -7.13 -0.21
CA LEU A 32 3.19 -6.21 -0.67
C LEU A 32 4.25 -6.94 -1.54
N PRO A 33 4.47 -6.51 -2.79
CA PRO A 33 5.47 -7.12 -3.64
C PRO A 33 6.87 -7.06 -3.03
N TYR A 34 7.58 -8.19 -3.02
CA TYR A 34 8.95 -8.32 -2.52
C TYR A 34 9.11 -8.10 -1.01
N TYR A 35 8.06 -8.28 -0.20
CA TYR A 35 8.10 -8.00 1.23
C TYR A 35 9.27 -8.65 1.99
N GLN A 36 9.49 -9.95 1.78
CA GLN A 36 10.59 -10.71 2.39
C GLN A 36 11.91 -10.62 1.59
N ASP A 37 11.92 -9.91 0.46
CA ASP A 37 13.09 -9.84 -0.43
C ASP A 37 14.17 -8.92 0.16
N GLU A 38 15.43 -9.24 -0.10
CA GLU A 38 16.61 -8.44 0.26
C GLU A 38 17.28 -7.82 -0.99
N GLY A 39 16.63 -7.90 -2.15
CA GLY A 39 17.00 -7.24 -3.39
C GLY A 39 16.36 -5.86 -3.56
N ASN A 40 16.95 -5.06 -4.46
CA ASN A 40 16.36 -3.79 -4.87
C ASN A 40 15.36 -4.02 -6.00
N HIS A 41 14.09 -3.69 -5.78
CA HIS A 41 13.03 -3.88 -6.77
C HIS A 41 12.14 -2.64 -6.88
N VAL A 42 12.05 -2.06 -8.07
CA VAL A 42 11.05 -1.02 -8.34
C VAL A 42 9.66 -1.65 -8.32
N VAL A 43 8.82 -1.21 -7.38
CA VAL A 43 7.44 -1.69 -7.22
C VAL A 43 6.48 -0.80 -8.00
N LEU A 44 6.62 0.52 -7.88
CA LEU A 44 5.76 1.50 -8.54
C LEU A 44 6.58 2.66 -9.11
N SER A 45 6.41 2.92 -10.39
CA SER A 45 6.94 4.06 -11.15
C SER A 45 6.11 4.26 -12.43
N ASP A 46 6.42 5.29 -13.21
CA ASP A 46 5.76 5.51 -14.50
C ASP A 46 5.95 4.37 -15.51
N LYS A 47 6.99 3.54 -15.32
CA LYS A 47 7.36 2.44 -16.23
C LYS A 47 7.05 1.05 -15.67
N VAL A 48 6.87 0.94 -14.36
CA VAL A 48 6.75 -0.33 -13.64
C VAL A 48 5.63 -0.22 -12.63
N ASN A 49 4.67 -1.13 -12.70
CA ASN A 49 3.66 -1.30 -11.67
C ASN A 49 3.54 -2.79 -11.33
N LYS A 50 4.03 -3.17 -10.15
CA LYS A 50 3.96 -4.53 -9.60
C LYS A 50 2.78 -4.72 -8.65
N LEU A 51 1.99 -3.68 -8.44
CA LEU A 51 0.77 -3.78 -7.66
C LEU A 51 -0.28 -4.56 -8.45
N SER A 52 -0.98 -5.46 -7.77
CA SER A 52 -1.97 -6.38 -8.36
C SER A 52 -3.18 -5.65 -8.94
N SER A 53 -3.52 -4.48 -8.39
CA SER A 53 -4.75 -3.75 -8.67
C SER A 53 -4.62 -2.24 -8.42
N GLY A 54 -5.55 -1.45 -8.98
CA GLY A 54 -5.64 -0.01 -8.73
C GLY A 54 -5.92 0.33 -7.27
N LYS A 55 -6.75 -0.48 -6.58
CA LYS A 55 -7.03 -0.31 -5.16
C LYS A 55 -5.77 -0.41 -4.31
N GLN A 56 -4.88 -1.34 -4.64
CA GLN A 56 -3.60 -1.47 -3.95
C GLN A 56 -2.75 -0.20 -4.11
N LYS A 57 -2.76 0.43 -5.29
CA LYS A 57 -2.10 1.73 -5.50
C LYS A 57 -2.66 2.82 -4.58
N ASP A 58 -3.98 2.91 -4.46
CA ASP A 58 -4.62 3.89 -3.55
C ASP A 58 -4.26 3.63 -2.08
N GLU A 59 -4.18 2.35 -1.69
CA GLU A 59 -3.71 1.92 -0.36
C GLU A 59 -2.24 2.33 -0.14
N MET A 60 -1.36 2.19 -1.15
CA MET A 60 0.03 2.65 -1.05
C MET A 60 0.15 4.19 -0.94
N PHE A 61 -0.71 4.95 -1.62
CA PHE A 61 -0.79 6.41 -1.43
C PHE A 61 -1.20 6.78 -0.01
N LYS A 62 -2.21 6.10 0.52
CA LYS A 62 -2.63 6.26 1.92
C LYS A 62 -1.47 5.93 2.87
N LEU A 63 -0.75 4.84 2.65
CA LEU A 63 0.43 4.46 3.42
C LEU A 63 1.51 5.54 3.41
N ALA A 64 1.85 6.08 2.23
CA ALA A 64 2.81 7.15 2.09
C ALA A 64 2.40 8.39 2.91
N ARG A 65 1.11 8.74 2.87
CA ARG A 65 0.56 9.86 3.62
C ARG A 65 0.57 9.64 5.14
N GLU A 66 0.23 8.43 5.60
CA GLU A 66 0.28 8.09 7.02
C GLU A 66 1.72 8.01 7.57
N ALA A 67 2.68 7.55 6.75
CA ALA A 67 4.10 7.60 7.06
C ALA A 67 4.57 9.06 7.20
N LEU A 68 4.23 9.92 6.25
CA LEU A 68 4.58 11.34 6.33
C LEU A 68 3.99 11.98 7.60
N LYS A 69 2.68 11.80 7.85
CA LYS A 69 2.01 12.23 9.09
C LYS A 69 2.76 11.80 10.34
N LYS A 70 3.20 10.54 10.38
CA LYS A 70 3.97 9.98 11.49
C LYS A 70 5.33 10.66 11.64
N ALA A 71 6.08 10.83 10.55
CA ALA A 71 7.41 11.43 10.55
C ALA A 71 7.42 12.88 11.05
N ILE A 72 6.35 13.64 10.75
CA ILE A 72 6.18 15.02 11.21
C ILE A 72 5.28 15.14 12.45
N ASN A 73 5.08 14.03 13.19
CA ASN A 73 4.34 13.98 14.46
C ASN A 73 2.93 14.60 14.43
N ASN A 74 2.22 14.48 13.30
CA ASN A 74 0.92 15.14 13.10
C ASN A 74 0.98 16.64 13.48
N ASP A 75 1.99 17.38 13.00
CA ASP A 75 2.08 18.82 13.22
C ASP A 75 0.72 19.47 12.92
N SER A 76 0.07 19.98 13.97
CA SER A 76 -1.28 20.52 13.92
C SER A 76 -1.42 21.75 13.03
N LYS A 77 -0.29 22.30 12.56
CA LYS A 77 -0.24 23.40 11.59
C LYS A 77 -0.47 22.92 10.16
N ILE A 78 -0.26 21.64 9.87
CA ILE A 78 -0.45 21.11 8.51
C ILE A 78 -1.91 20.73 8.31
N LYS A 79 -2.56 21.50 7.43
CA LYS A 79 -3.91 21.24 6.94
C LYS A 79 -3.83 20.17 5.86
N TRP A 80 -3.94 18.91 6.26
CA TRP A 80 -3.85 17.77 5.34
C TRP A 80 -4.91 17.83 4.25
N GLU A 81 -6.09 18.37 4.53
CA GLU A 81 -7.16 18.59 3.56
C GLU A 81 -6.76 19.53 2.41
N ASN A 82 -5.74 20.37 2.62
CA ASN A 82 -5.20 21.28 1.60
C ASN A 82 -4.03 20.67 0.82
N LEU A 83 -3.74 19.38 1.00
CA LEU A 83 -2.70 18.66 0.30
C LEU A 83 -3.33 17.60 -0.60
N GLU A 84 -3.01 17.66 -1.89
CA GLU A 84 -3.38 16.65 -2.87
C GLU A 84 -2.20 15.72 -3.15
N ASP A 85 -2.51 14.42 -3.23
CA ASP A 85 -1.54 13.39 -3.55
C ASP A 85 -1.30 13.42 -5.07
N LYS A 86 -0.05 13.61 -5.51
CA LYS A 86 0.27 13.76 -6.95
C LYS A 86 0.95 12.54 -7.52
N ASN A 87 2.13 12.22 -6.99
CA ASN A 87 2.96 11.16 -7.52
C ASN A 87 3.46 10.26 -6.39
N LEU A 88 3.64 8.98 -6.70
CA LEU A 88 4.21 8.00 -5.80
C LEU A 88 5.16 7.10 -6.57
N TYR A 89 6.40 7.06 -6.11
CA TYR A 89 7.42 6.09 -6.49
C TYR A 89 7.65 5.15 -5.31
N ILE A 90 7.76 3.86 -5.57
CA ILE A 90 8.02 2.85 -4.54
C ILE A 90 9.11 1.90 -5.04
N GLU A 91 10.10 1.72 -4.20
CA GLU A 91 11.18 0.76 -4.42
C GLU A 91 11.40 -0.05 -3.14
N LYS A 92 11.40 -1.37 -3.27
CA LYS A 92 11.90 -2.26 -2.24
C LYS A 92 13.41 -2.07 -2.16
N VAL A 93 13.93 -1.81 -0.96
CA VAL A 93 15.38 -1.70 -0.74
C VAL A 93 15.95 -3.03 -0.25
N ASN A 94 17.28 -3.15 -0.20
CA ASN A 94 18.00 -4.37 0.15
C ASN A 94 17.96 -4.78 1.63
N GLN A 95 16.85 -4.52 2.32
CA GLN A 95 16.59 -4.91 3.71
C GLN A 95 15.14 -5.36 3.82
N ALA A 96 14.89 -6.53 4.41
CA ALA A 96 13.54 -7.08 4.57
C ALA A 96 12.56 -6.04 5.13
N HIS A 97 11.32 -6.04 4.62
CA HIS A 97 10.21 -5.18 5.08
C HIS A 97 10.40 -3.67 4.86
N GLN A 98 11.54 -3.26 4.31
CA GLN A 98 11.83 -1.85 4.05
C GLN A 98 11.63 -1.43 2.60
N TYR A 99 11.06 -0.25 2.45
CA TYR A 99 10.75 0.37 1.18
C TYR A 99 11.14 1.84 1.17
N TYR A 100 11.63 2.28 0.04
CA TYR A 100 11.82 3.67 -0.30
C TYR A 100 10.59 4.21 -1.00
N PHE A 101 10.03 5.30 -0.47
CA PHE A 101 8.88 5.99 -1.01
C PHE A 101 9.30 7.38 -1.49
N GLY A 102 9.14 7.66 -2.78
CA GLY A 102 9.19 9.01 -3.34
C GLY A 102 7.77 9.55 -3.49
N TYR A 103 7.29 10.24 -2.46
CA TYR A 103 5.90 10.68 -2.35
C TYR A 103 5.77 12.18 -2.57
N THR A 104 4.97 12.58 -3.54
CA THR A 104 4.79 13.99 -3.91
C THR A 104 3.40 14.47 -3.55
N VAL A 105 3.33 15.54 -2.78
CA VAL A 105 2.09 16.26 -2.46
C VAL A 105 2.13 17.65 -3.07
N GLN A 106 0.95 18.19 -3.36
CA GLN A 106 0.80 19.56 -3.82
C GLN A 106 -0.19 20.29 -2.93
N SER A 107 0.19 21.46 -2.42
CA SER A 107 -0.74 22.32 -1.70
C SER A 107 -1.74 22.96 -2.65
N THR A 108 -2.98 23.10 -2.18
CA THR A 108 -4.08 23.74 -2.92
C THR A 108 -4.39 25.15 -2.40
N SER A 109 -3.99 25.46 -1.16
CA SER A 109 -4.22 26.76 -0.51
C SER A 109 -3.20 27.01 0.61
N PRO A 110 -2.72 28.25 0.84
CA PRO A 110 -3.03 29.48 0.09
C PRO A 110 -2.21 29.65 -1.21
N ALA A 111 -1.17 28.85 -1.40
CA ALA A 111 -0.34 28.85 -2.61
C ALA A 111 -0.14 27.42 -3.09
N VAL A 112 0.00 27.24 -4.41
CA VAL A 112 0.29 25.94 -5.02
C VAL A 112 1.79 25.69 -4.95
N VAL A 113 2.18 24.73 -4.11
CA VAL A 113 3.56 24.31 -3.90
C VAL A 113 3.61 22.81 -4.02
N ARG A 114 4.56 22.28 -4.79
CA ARG A 114 4.79 20.85 -4.93
C ARG A 114 6.00 20.45 -4.10
N ILE A 115 5.83 19.46 -3.24
CA ILE A 115 6.87 18.99 -2.32
C ILE A 115 6.98 17.48 -2.48
N ARG A 116 8.21 17.03 -2.69
CA ARG A 116 8.55 15.61 -2.69
C ARG A 116 9.18 15.21 -1.38
N TYR A 117 8.59 14.21 -0.75
CA TYR A 117 9.09 13.53 0.43
C TYR A 117 9.67 12.19 0.04
N ASN A 118 10.97 12.04 0.27
CA ASN A 118 11.69 10.79 0.09
C ASN A 118 11.82 10.14 1.46
N MET A 119 11.13 9.03 1.67
CA MET A 119 11.02 8.36 2.96
C MET A 119 11.55 6.93 2.85
N LEU A 120 12.42 6.54 3.78
CA LEU A 120 12.72 5.12 4.02
C LEU A 120 11.78 4.63 5.12
N ILE A 121 10.95 3.64 4.79
CA ILE A 121 9.88 3.16 5.65
C ILE A 121 10.05 1.66 5.84
N GLU A 122 9.99 1.21 7.08
CA GLU A 122 9.80 -0.18 7.46
C GLU A 122 8.31 -0.42 7.68
N ILE A 123 7.77 -1.46 7.03
CA ILE A 123 6.37 -1.84 7.12
C ILE A 123 6.30 -3.18 7.84
N ASN A 124 5.79 -3.21 9.07
CA ASN A 124 5.74 -4.42 9.91
C ASN A 124 4.53 -5.32 9.63
N LYS A 125 4.01 -5.24 8.39
CA LYS A 125 2.88 -6.02 7.90
C LYS A 125 3.05 -6.21 6.40
N ASP A 126 2.87 -7.42 5.92
CA ASP A 126 3.03 -7.84 4.53
C ASP A 126 1.88 -7.43 3.60
N ASP A 127 1.11 -6.40 3.98
CA ASP A 127 -0.14 -6.03 3.33
C ASP A 127 -0.18 -4.51 3.08
N SER A 128 -0.61 -4.09 1.89
CA SER A 128 -0.78 -2.69 1.49
C SER A 128 -1.77 -1.92 2.36
N ARG A 129 -2.61 -2.61 3.12
CA ARG A 129 -3.54 -2.07 4.12
C ARG A 129 -2.89 -1.91 5.50
N ALA A 130 -1.57 -1.95 5.59
CA ALA A 130 -0.85 -1.59 6.81
C ALA A 130 -1.34 -0.22 7.34
N GLU A 131 -1.51 -0.14 8.65
CA GLU A 131 -1.96 1.08 9.31
C GLU A 131 -0.78 1.84 9.89
N GLN A 132 -0.98 3.10 10.30
CA GLN A 132 0.09 3.94 10.86
C GLN A 132 0.88 3.29 12.02
N LYS A 133 0.23 2.41 12.80
CA LYS A 133 0.86 1.65 13.88
C LYS A 133 1.88 0.62 13.37
N ASP A 134 1.69 0.11 12.15
CA ASP A 134 2.53 -0.91 11.51
C ASP A 134 3.74 -0.27 10.79
N LEU A 135 3.78 1.06 10.66
CA LEU A 135 4.83 1.77 9.93
C LEU A 135 5.90 2.30 10.85
N GLN A 136 7.16 2.24 10.44
CA GLN A 136 8.25 2.98 11.07
C GLN A 136 8.99 3.78 9.99
N VAL A 137 9.10 5.10 10.20
CA VAL A 137 9.86 5.97 9.28
C VAL A 137 11.29 6.03 9.80
N LEU A 138 12.22 5.48 9.02
CA LEU A 138 13.63 5.35 9.38
C LEU A 138 14.45 6.56 8.96
N ASP A 139 14.15 7.12 7.79
CA ASP A 139 14.74 8.36 7.29
C ASP A 139 13.71 9.13 6.46
N MET A 140 13.82 10.45 6.45
CA MET A 140 12.98 11.32 5.63
C MET A 140 13.75 12.55 5.15
N LYS A 141 13.69 12.80 3.84
CA LYS A 141 14.24 13.98 3.19
C LYS A 141 13.15 14.68 2.38
N MET A 142 13.16 16.00 2.42
CA MET A 142 12.23 16.85 1.69
C MET A 142 12.96 17.56 0.55
N ALA A 143 12.33 17.66 -0.61
CA ALA A 143 12.77 18.47 -1.73
C ALA A 143 11.59 19.27 -2.31
N LEU A 144 11.86 20.51 -2.70
CA LEU A 144 10.92 21.32 -3.47
C LEU A 144 11.01 20.89 -4.95
N GLU A 145 9.88 20.69 -5.61
CA GLU A 145 9.81 20.41 -7.06
C GLU A 145 9.48 21.68 -7.87
#